data_AF-A0A0G0N3H1-F1
#
_entry.id   AF-A0A0G0N3H1-F1
#
_cell.length_a   1.000
_cell.length_b   1.000
_cell.length_c   1.000
_cell.angle_alpha   90.00
_cell.angle_beta   90.00
_cell.angle_gamma   90.00
#
_symmetry.space_group_name_H-M   'P 1'
#
loop_
_entity.id
_entity.type
_entity.pdbx_description
1 polymer ?
#
loop_
_entity_poly.entity_id
_entity_poly.type
_entity_poly.pdbx_seq_one_letter_code
_entity_poly.pdbx_strand_id
1 'polypeptide(L)'
;MVKTTKAGSKTAADQAEKKWYGNADDIASFFANANPEFRKGDLVKMLNEHLALAKQEAVDILGKKPAESIGTHDAIQDQILKMSDSLSNVTINKFPDKFGK
;
A
#
# COMPACT_ATOMS: atom_id res chain seq x y z
N MET A 1 9.68 -5.07 10.17
CA MET A 1 8.73 -4.16 10.89
C MET A 1 9.45 -3.50 12.07
N VAL A 2 8.87 -2.45 12.65
CA VAL A 2 9.46 -1.61 13.71
C VAL A 2 10.25 -2.42 14.73
N LYS A 3 11.52 -2.05 14.93
CA LYS A 3 12.54 -2.90 15.56
C LYS A 3 12.10 -3.42 16.94
N THR A 4 11.82 -4.72 16.97
CA THR A 4 12.24 -5.70 17.99
C THR A 4 12.56 -5.13 19.38
N THR A 5 11.57 -5.09 20.26
CA THR A 5 11.80 -4.98 21.72
C THR A 5 11.90 -6.33 22.43
N LYS A 6 11.83 -7.47 21.71
CA LYS A 6 12.21 -8.78 22.29
C LYS A 6 13.02 -9.60 21.29
N ALA A 7 14.17 -10.12 21.72
CA ALA A 7 15.17 -10.80 20.90
C ALA A 7 14.66 -12.07 20.15
N GLY A 8 13.47 -12.59 20.46
CA GLY A 8 12.79 -13.68 19.72
C GLY A 8 11.78 -13.21 18.65
N SER A 9 11.51 -11.91 18.53
CA SER A 9 10.44 -11.33 17.69
C SER A 9 10.89 -10.98 16.26
N LYS A 10 12.19 -11.00 15.95
CA LYS A 10 12.70 -10.57 14.64
C LYS A 10 12.17 -11.48 13.52
N THR A 11 12.25 -12.79 13.72
CA THR A 11 11.75 -13.78 12.77
C THR A 11 10.24 -13.67 12.54
N ALA A 12 9.44 -13.44 13.60
CA ALA A 12 8.00 -13.29 13.48
C ALA A 12 7.62 -11.99 12.75
N ALA A 13 8.33 -10.88 13.02
CA ALA A 13 8.13 -9.61 12.33
C ALA A 13 8.50 -9.70 10.84
N ASP A 14 9.59 -10.38 10.51
CA ASP A 14 10.01 -10.56 9.12
C ASP A 14 9.04 -11.48 8.36
N GLN A 15 8.51 -12.52 9.02
CA GLN A 15 7.46 -13.37 8.45
C GLN A 15 6.14 -12.62 8.23
N ALA A 16 5.72 -11.80 9.19
CA ALA A 16 4.53 -10.97 9.05
C ALA A 16 4.70 -9.95 7.92
N GLU A 17 5.88 -9.33 7.82
CA GLU A 17 6.19 -8.41 6.73
C GLU A 17 6.15 -9.11 5.37
N LYS A 18 6.78 -10.28 5.24
CA LYS A 18 6.71 -11.07 4.00
C LYS A 18 5.27 -11.41 3.61
N LYS A 19 4.42 -11.80 4.57
CA LYS A 19 2.99 -12.06 4.33
C LYS A 19 2.24 -10.80 3.91
N TRP A 20 2.57 -9.66 4.52
CA TRP A 20 1.92 -8.39 4.23
C TRP A 20 2.20 -7.91 2.79
N TYR A 21 3.46 -7.99 2.35
CA TYR A 21 3.83 -7.72 0.95
C TYR A 21 3.32 -8.80 -0.02
N GLY A 22 3.23 -10.06 0.42
CA GLY A 22 2.57 -11.12 -0.36
C GLY A 22 1.10 -10.81 -0.64
N ASN A 23 0.38 -10.29 0.37
CA ASN A 23 -1.01 -9.87 0.20
C ASN A 23 -1.16 -8.69 -0.78
N ALA A 24 -0.18 -7.78 -0.86
CA ALA A 24 -0.18 -6.75 -1.90
C ALA A 24 -0.10 -7.36 -3.32
N ASP A 25 0.68 -8.42 -3.52
CA ASP A 25 0.72 -9.14 -4.80
C ASP A 25 -0.61 -9.85 -5.11
N ASP A 26 -1.25 -10.45 -4.10
CA ASP A 26 -2.56 -11.09 -4.24
C ASP A 26 -3.64 -10.06 -4.62
N ILE A 27 -3.68 -8.91 -3.95
CA ILE A 27 -4.62 -7.81 -4.26
C ILE A 27 -4.38 -7.29 -5.67
N ALA A 28 -3.11 -7.05 -6.05
CA ALA A 28 -2.78 -6.59 -7.39
C ALA A 28 -3.19 -7.61 -8.46
N SER A 29 -3.02 -8.91 -8.18
CA SER A 29 -3.46 -9.99 -9.06
C SER A 29 -4.98 -10.03 -9.19
N PHE A 30 -5.72 -9.87 -8.09
CA PHE A 30 -7.18 -9.80 -8.10
C PHE A 30 -7.69 -8.68 -9.02
N PHE A 31 -7.18 -7.46 -8.85
CA PHE A 31 -7.59 -6.33 -9.67
C PHE A 31 -7.18 -6.46 -11.14
N ALA A 32 -5.95 -6.93 -11.42
CA ALA A 32 -5.49 -7.16 -12.79
C ALA A 32 -6.30 -8.25 -13.51
N ASN A 33 -6.69 -9.31 -12.81
CA ASN A 33 -7.55 -10.35 -13.36
C ASN A 33 -8.99 -9.84 -13.60
N ALA A 34 -9.48 -8.95 -12.73
CA ALA A 34 -10.80 -8.36 -12.87
C ALA A 34 -10.86 -7.34 -14.01
N ASN A 35 -9.78 -6.58 -14.28
CA ASN A 35 -9.73 -5.58 -15.34
C ASN A 35 -8.35 -5.59 -16.03
N PRO A 36 -8.25 -6.07 -17.30
CA PRO A 36 -6.99 -6.14 -18.05
C PRO A 36 -6.31 -4.79 -18.28
N GLU A 37 -7.01 -3.66 -18.14
CA GLU A 37 -6.39 -2.34 -18.20
C GLU A 37 -5.44 -2.07 -17.02
N PHE A 38 -5.60 -2.78 -15.89
CA PHE A 38 -4.62 -2.74 -14.83
C PHE A 38 -3.40 -3.58 -15.17
N ARG A 39 -2.26 -2.92 -15.28
CA ARG A 39 -0.97 -3.59 -15.22
C ARG A 39 -0.71 -4.00 -13.77
N LYS A 40 -0.73 -5.31 -13.48
CA LYS A 40 -0.42 -5.87 -12.14
C LYS A 40 0.82 -5.22 -11.53
N GLY A 41 1.89 -5.04 -12.32
CA GLY A 41 3.14 -4.43 -11.85
C GLY A 41 2.99 -3.01 -11.29
N ASP A 42 2.11 -2.19 -11.86
CA ASP A 42 1.88 -0.82 -11.40
C ASP A 42 1.12 -0.83 -10.06
N LEU A 43 0.13 -1.72 -9.92
CA LEU A 43 -0.58 -1.93 -8.65
C LEU A 43 0.34 -2.48 -7.54
N VAL A 44 1.19 -3.46 -7.86
CA VAL A 44 2.18 -3.99 -6.91
C VAL A 44 3.11 -2.86 -6.45
N LYS A 45 3.56 -2.01 -7.37
CA LYS A 45 4.41 -0.86 -7.02
C LYS A 45 3.71 0.10 -6.08
N MET A 46 2.48 0.52 -6.40
CA MET A 46 1.70 1.44 -5.56
C MET A 46 1.39 0.85 -4.18
N LEU A 47 0.97 -0.42 -4.12
CA LEU A 47 0.72 -1.08 -2.84
C LEU A 47 2.00 -1.18 -2.01
N ASN A 48 3.12 -1.61 -2.59
CA ASN A 48 4.38 -1.73 -1.87
C ASN A 48 4.89 -0.37 -1.35
N GLU A 49 4.72 0.71 -2.12
CA GLU A 49 5.03 2.07 -1.68
C GLU A 49 4.15 2.47 -0.48
N HIS A 50 2.83 2.21 -0.56
CA HIS A 50 1.90 2.45 0.53
C HIS A 50 2.30 1.70 1.82
N LEU A 51 2.60 0.41 1.69
CA LEU A 51 3.03 -0.44 2.80
C LEU A 51 4.33 0.05 3.43
N ALA A 52 5.29 0.53 2.62
CA ALA A 52 6.54 1.08 3.11
C ALA A 52 6.31 2.36 3.92
N LEU A 53 5.44 3.26 3.46
CA LEU A 53 5.06 4.48 4.18
C LEU A 53 4.33 4.16 5.49
N ALA A 54 3.35 3.27 5.48
CA ALA A 54 2.63 2.84 6.69
C ALA A 54 3.57 2.20 7.72
N LYS A 55 4.55 1.41 7.25
CA LYS A 55 5.60 0.87 8.13
C LYS A 55 6.47 1.98 8.70
N GLN A 56 6.83 2.99 7.92
CA GLN A 56 7.65 4.10 8.36
C GLN A 56 6.91 4.94 9.42
N GLU A 57 5.63 5.23 9.23
CA GLU A 57 4.80 5.94 10.22
C GLU A 57 4.77 5.17 11.55
N ALA A 58 4.59 3.85 11.50
CA ALA A 58 4.68 3.02 12.70
C ALA A 58 6.05 3.08 13.38
N VAL A 59 7.15 3.17 12.61
CA VAL A 59 8.51 3.39 13.17
C VAL A 59 8.58 4.75 13.87
N ASP A 60 8.04 5.80 13.26
CA ASP A 60 8.09 7.16 13.80
C ASP A 60 7.28 7.27 15.09
N ILE A 61 6.07 6.70 15.13
CA ILE A 61 5.22 6.64 16.33
C ILE A 61 5.93 5.91 17.47
N LEU A 62 6.45 4.70 17.22
CA LEU A 62 7.16 3.93 18.26
C LEU A 62 8.50 4.55 18.66
N GLY A 63 9.12 5.31 17.76
CA GLY A 63 10.30 6.14 18.02
C GLY A 63 10.00 7.44 18.78
N LYS A 64 8.72 7.73 19.08
CA LYS A 64 8.25 8.99 19.69
C LYS A 64 8.66 10.23 18.89
N LYS A 65 8.52 10.14 17.56
CA LYS A 65 8.88 11.17 16.58
C LYS A 65 7.62 11.78 15.94
N PRO A 66 6.91 12.69 16.62
CA PRO A 66 5.60 13.16 16.17
C PRO A 66 5.67 14.01 14.89
N ALA A 67 6.70 14.82 14.71
CA ALA A 67 6.84 15.66 13.51
C ALA A 67 7.08 14.79 12.26
N GLU A 68 7.94 13.78 12.39
CA GLU A 68 8.21 12.81 11.33
C GLU A 68 6.98 11.95 11.03
N SER A 69 6.25 11.51 12.06
CA SER A 69 4.99 10.77 11.87
C SER A 69 3.96 11.58 11.09
N ILE A 70 3.80 12.88 11.38
CA ILE A 70 2.89 13.76 10.65
C ILE A 70 3.32 13.88 9.18
N GLY A 71 4.61 14.12 8.92
CA GLY A 71 5.12 14.21 7.55
C GLY A 71 4.97 12.89 6.77
N THR A 72 5.19 11.75 7.42
CA THR A 72 4.95 10.43 6.82
C THR A 72 3.45 10.22 6.56
N HIS A 73 2.57 10.66 7.47
CA HIS A 73 1.12 10.58 7.29
C HIS A 73 0.64 11.38 6.08
N ASP A 74 1.14 12.60 5.88
CA ASP A 74 0.82 13.41 4.71
C ASP A 74 1.23 12.69 3.41
N ALA A 75 2.41 12.05 3.40
CA ALA A 75 2.85 11.24 2.27
C ALA A 75 1.96 10.00 2.04
N ILE A 76 1.46 9.36 3.10
CA ILE A 76 0.48 8.26 3.00
C ILE A 76 -0.80 8.74 2.34
N GLN A 77 -1.32 9.91 2.73
CA GLN A 77 -2.54 10.49 2.14
C GLN A 77 -2.35 10.81 0.65
N ASP A 78 -1.25 11.47 0.28
CA ASP A 78 -0.95 11.76 -1.11
C ASP A 78 -0.84 10.48 -1.96
N GLN A 79 -0.21 9.45 -1.42
CA GLN A 79 0.02 8.20 -2.14
C GLN A 79 -1.28 7.39 -2.30
N ILE A 80 -2.12 7.30 -1.25
CA ILE A 80 -3.39 6.57 -1.33
C ILE A 80 -4.38 7.26 -2.29
N LEU A 81 -4.39 8.59 -2.36
CA LEU A 81 -5.21 9.34 -3.30
C LEU A 81 -4.80 9.04 -4.75
N LYS A 82 -3.49 9.05 -5.06
CA LYS A 82 -2.98 8.66 -6.40
C LYS A 82 -3.38 7.24 -6.77
N MET A 83 -3.30 6.30 -5.83
CA MET A 83 -3.72 4.92 -6.06
C MET A 83 -5.24 4.83 -6.28
N SER A 84 -6.04 5.60 -5.52
CA SER A 84 -7.49 5.71 -5.71
C SER A 84 -7.87 6.25 -7.09
N ASP A 85 -7.18 7.28 -7.57
CA ASP A 85 -7.41 7.84 -8.91
C ASP A 85 -7.06 6.82 -10.00
N SER A 86 -5.92 6.12 -9.86
CA SER A 86 -5.54 5.06 -10.79
C SER A 86 -6.59 3.94 -10.84
N LEU A 87 -7.10 3.51 -9.68
CA LEU A 87 -8.13 2.49 -9.59
C LEU A 87 -9.47 2.94 -10.21
N SER A 88 -9.84 4.19 -9.96
CA SER A 88 -11.10 4.78 -10.42
C SER A 88 -11.09 4.97 -11.94
N ASN A 89 -10.00 5.52 -12.49
CA ASN A 89 -9.88 5.80 -13.92
C ASN A 89 -10.08 4.56 -14.78
N VAL A 90 -9.42 3.44 -14.45
CA VAL A 90 -9.60 2.22 -15.25
C VAL A 90 -10.95 1.56 -15.00
N THR A 91 -11.57 1.77 -13.83
CA THR A 91 -12.94 1.30 -13.57
C THR A 91 -13.94 2.06 -14.43
N ILE A 92 -13.79 3.39 -14.54
CA ILE A 92 -14.60 4.24 -15.40
C ILE A 92 -14.43 3.82 -16.87
N ASN A 93 -13.19 3.63 -17.32
CA ASN A 93 -12.89 3.21 -18.70
C ASN A 93 -13.48 1.84 -19.05
N LYS A 94 -13.52 0.90 -18.08
CA LYS A 94 -14.14 -0.41 -18.29
C LYS A 94 -15.67 -0.34 -18.41
N PHE A 95 -16.32 0.65 -17.81
CA PHE A 95 -17.78 0.77 -17.77
C PHE A 95 -18.28 2.15 -18.26
N PRO A 96 -17.99 2.52 -19.52
CA PRO A 96 -18.34 3.84 -20.04
C PRO A 96 -19.86 4.07 -20.02
N ASP A 97 -20.68 3.04 -20.23
CA ASP A 97 -22.15 3.18 -20.19
C ASP A 97 -22.72 3.48 -18.79
N LYS A 98 -21.93 3.26 -17.73
CA LYS A 98 -22.33 3.53 -16.34
C LYS A 98 -21.81 4.88 -15.83
N PHE A 99 -20.71 5.37 -16.39
CA PHE A 99 -19.98 6.53 -15.89
C PHE A 99 -19.76 7.65 -16.92
N GLY A 100 -20.02 7.37 -18.20
CA GLY A 100 -20.08 8.36 -19.26
C GLY A 100 -21.38 9.17 -19.19
N LYS A 101 -21.30 10.43 -19.60
CA LYS A 101 -22.47 11.28 -19.83
C LYS A 101 -23.15 10.93 -21.15
#